data_AF-A0A6L6PTI5-F1
#
_entry.id   AF-A0A6L6PTI5-F1
#
_cell.length_a   1.000
_cell.length_b   1.000
_cell.length_c   1.000
_cell.angle_alpha   90.00
_cell.angle_beta   90.00
_cell.angle_gamma   90.00
#
_symmetry.space_group_name_H-M   'P 1'
#
loop_
_entity.id
_entity.type
_entity.pdbx_description
1 polymer ?
#
loop_
_entity_poly.entity_id
_entity_poly.type
_entity_poly.pdbx_seq_one_letter_code
_entity_poly.pdbx_strand_id
1 'polypeptide(L)'
;MQIFPSPYRYSTIRTLTSIQLLSLMMALSALSLALMWHRWGGTIEDSLAYFNTALWLRGELPFSALQAPFPYRLLIPAVASALPGELHNSFAMLNWLLVSAAGVMMALTVVRLGYARRLGYLAGVMMVLAVPTYWYAPYLVVDPGSICARAAFVLAVVSGQPWLAALSGIAATAAREENILLLVWLLAARQIGWRAGLAALVLAGAWLLAVRWWLVAGLPSYVWKPSMQHVIYTLRGDWRSLVSLVLCAGIVLPMALYGMPRAPRQLQPLKSLLILMALPPLYAALSVRIEGRVVWSLYPMLIPFAIAATVPRFLQPQPSR
;
A
#
# COMPACT_ATOMS: atom_id res chain seq x y z
N MET A 1 -7.56 -22.23 16.77
CA MET A 1 -6.15 -22.27 16.32
C MET A 1 -5.76 -20.90 15.80
N GLN A 2 -4.65 -20.33 16.28
CA GLN A 2 -4.05 -19.17 15.61
C GLN A 2 -3.53 -19.62 14.25
N ILE A 3 -3.83 -18.89 13.18
CA ILE A 3 -3.32 -19.22 11.83
C ILE A 3 -1.80 -19.00 11.75
N PHE A 4 -1.24 -18.25 12.71
CA PHE A 4 0.20 -18.19 12.95
C PHE A 4 0.46 -18.54 14.43
N PRO A 5 1.22 -19.60 14.74
CA PRO A 5 1.76 -19.77 16.07
C PRO A 5 2.73 -18.61 16.36
N SER A 6 2.36 -17.75 17.32
CA SER A 6 3.34 -16.86 17.95
C SER A 6 3.98 -17.58 19.14
N PRO A 7 5.32 -17.53 19.31
CA PRO A 7 6.31 -17.04 18.38
C PRO A 7 6.87 -18.19 17.53
N TYR A 8 6.83 -18.07 16.20
CA TYR A 8 7.76 -18.83 15.37
C TYR A 8 9.18 -18.56 15.90
N ARG A 9 9.90 -19.60 16.32
CA ARG A 9 11.34 -19.50 16.54
C ARG A 9 11.97 -19.28 15.18
N TYR A 10 12.17 -18.03 14.79
CA TYR A 10 12.93 -17.69 13.60
C TYR A 10 14.41 -18.03 13.81
N SER A 11 14.74 -19.32 13.78
CA SER A 11 16.03 -19.84 14.24
C SER A 11 17.20 -19.51 13.31
N THR A 12 16.97 -18.87 12.17
CA THR A 12 18.02 -18.35 11.26
C THR A 12 17.53 -17.13 10.47
N ILE A 13 17.20 -16.01 11.14
CA ILE A 13 16.88 -14.76 10.41
C ILE A 13 18.15 -14.24 9.74
N ARG A 14 18.19 -14.30 8.41
CA ARG A 14 19.13 -13.46 7.66
C ARG A 14 18.71 -12.02 7.91
N THR A 15 19.56 -11.21 8.51
CA THR A 15 19.37 -9.76 8.63
C THR A 15 20.26 -9.03 7.64
N LEU A 16 19.89 -7.80 7.31
CA LEU A 16 20.79 -6.84 6.68
C LEU A 16 21.63 -6.18 7.78
N THR A 17 22.92 -5.98 7.53
CA THR A 17 23.74 -5.15 8.42
C THR A 17 23.30 -3.69 8.31
N SER A 18 23.63 -2.85 9.29
CA SER A 18 23.27 -1.43 9.26
C SER A 18 23.78 -0.73 8.01
N ILE A 19 25.00 -1.07 7.57
CA ILE A 19 25.58 -0.55 6.31
C ILE A 19 24.75 -0.99 5.11
N GLN A 20 24.39 -2.28 5.03
CA GLN A 20 23.56 -2.79 3.93
C GLN A 20 22.17 -2.15 3.89
N LEU A 21 21.56 -1.93 5.06
CA LEU A 21 20.28 -1.25 5.17
C LEU A 21 20.39 0.20 4.71
N LEU A 22 21.41 0.94 5.17
CA LEU A 22 21.64 2.32 4.76
C LEU A 22 21.90 2.43 3.26
N SER A 23 22.74 1.57 2.69
CA SER A 23 22.98 1.51 1.25
C SER A 23 21.72 1.21 0.47
N LEU A 24 20.88 0.29 0.96
CA LEU A 24 19.60 -0.04 0.33
C LEU A 24 18.63 1.15 0.37
N MET A 25 18.54 1.84 1.52
CA MET A 25 17.72 3.05 1.66
C MET A 25 18.17 4.13 0.68
N MET A 26 19.47 4.43 0.62
CA MET A 26 20.03 5.42 -0.31
C MET A 26 19.77 5.03 -1.77
N ALA A 27 20.02 3.77 -2.13
CA ALA A 27 19.85 3.30 -3.50
C ALA A 27 18.39 3.34 -3.97
N LEU A 28 17.45 2.85 -3.16
CA LEU A 28 16.01 2.87 -3.49
C LEU A 28 15.44 4.29 -3.46
N SER A 29 15.95 5.14 -2.58
CA SER A 29 15.59 6.55 -2.52
C SER A 29 16.09 7.33 -3.74
N ALA A 30 17.35 7.14 -4.14
CA ALA A 30 17.89 7.73 -5.37
C ALA A 30 17.16 7.22 -6.62
N LEU A 31 16.88 5.91 -6.69
CA LEU A 31 16.15 5.32 -7.81
C LEU A 31 14.72 5.86 -7.93
N SER A 32 13.97 5.89 -6.83
CA SER A 32 12.61 6.45 -6.84
C SER A 32 12.62 7.93 -7.20
N LEU A 33 13.59 8.71 -6.70
CA LEU A 33 13.73 10.12 -7.08
C LEU A 33 13.97 10.26 -8.58
N ALA A 34 14.90 9.50 -9.15
CA ALA A 34 15.21 9.53 -10.58
C ALA A 34 13.99 9.20 -11.46
N LEU A 35 13.15 8.23 -11.03
CA LEU A 35 11.91 7.90 -11.73
C LEU A 35 10.85 9.00 -11.58
N MET A 36 10.74 9.60 -10.40
CA MET A 36 9.69 10.59 -10.10
C MET A 36 10.02 11.99 -10.63
N TRP A 37 11.30 12.30 -10.86
CA TRP A 37 11.81 13.65 -11.10
C TRP A 37 11.08 14.39 -12.23
N HIS A 38 10.83 13.74 -13.36
CA HIS A 38 10.24 14.41 -14.53
C HIS A 38 8.77 14.83 -14.31
N ARG A 39 8.07 14.21 -13.38
CA ARG A 39 6.64 14.44 -13.13
C ARG A 39 6.37 14.96 -11.72
N TRP A 40 7.41 15.46 -11.06
CA TRP A 40 7.40 15.91 -9.69
C TRP A 40 6.30 16.95 -9.44
N GLY A 41 5.41 16.65 -8.50
CA GLY A 41 4.31 17.56 -8.15
C GLY A 41 3.24 17.70 -9.23
N GLY A 42 3.16 16.80 -10.21
CA GLY A 42 2.10 16.85 -11.22
C GLY A 42 0.72 16.45 -10.69
N THR A 43 -0.32 16.63 -11.50
CA THR A 43 -1.72 16.45 -11.10
C THR A 43 -2.45 15.40 -11.95
N ILE A 44 -3.38 14.69 -11.34
CA ILE A 44 -4.42 13.88 -12.00
C ILE A 44 -5.81 14.25 -11.47
N GLU A 45 -6.85 13.60 -11.99
CA GLU A 45 -8.26 13.84 -11.65
C GLU A 45 -8.51 13.93 -10.12
N ASP A 46 -7.94 13.02 -9.32
CA ASP A 46 -8.11 13.03 -7.86
C ASP A 46 -7.22 14.06 -7.13
N SER A 47 -6.17 14.59 -7.78
CA SER A 47 -5.13 15.38 -7.12
C SER A 47 -5.64 16.69 -6.55
N LEU A 48 -6.59 17.33 -7.24
CA LEU A 48 -7.16 18.61 -6.80
C LEU A 48 -7.85 18.48 -5.44
N ALA A 49 -8.56 17.38 -5.20
CA ALA A 49 -9.25 17.16 -3.94
C ALA A 49 -8.25 17.03 -2.76
N TYR A 50 -7.17 16.25 -2.93
CA TYR A 50 -6.14 16.10 -1.90
C TYR A 50 -5.34 17.38 -1.66
N PHE A 51 -5.04 18.10 -2.73
CA PHE A 51 -4.35 19.39 -2.66
C PHE A 51 -5.18 20.43 -1.91
N ASN A 52 -6.46 20.60 -2.28
CA ASN A 52 -7.37 21.53 -1.60
C ASN A 52 -7.59 21.15 -0.13
N THR A 53 -7.62 19.85 0.18
CA THR A 53 -7.69 19.37 1.56
C THR A 53 -6.47 19.82 2.37
N ALA A 54 -5.27 19.71 1.80
CA ALA A 54 -4.06 20.16 2.47
C ALA A 54 -3.99 21.70 2.59
N LEU A 55 -4.45 22.45 1.60
CA LEU A 55 -4.56 23.92 1.69
C LEU A 55 -5.56 24.37 2.77
N TRP A 56 -6.70 23.69 2.88
CA TRP A 56 -7.67 23.93 3.95
C TRP A 56 -7.05 23.66 5.33
N LEU A 57 -6.29 22.58 5.48
CA LEU A 57 -5.57 22.28 6.72
C LEU A 57 -4.48 23.32 7.06
N ARG A 58 -3.95 24.04 6.07
CA ARG A 58 -3.07 25.21 6.30
C ARG A 58 -3.83 26.50 6.62
N GLY A 59 -5.15 26.52 6.46
CA GLY A 59 -5.97 27.72 6.58
C GLY A 59 -5.94 28.62 5.34
N GLU A 60 -5.37 28.15 4.23
CA GLU A 60 -5.23 28.91 2.98
C GLU A 60 -6.49 28.83 2.09
N LEU A 61 -7.37 27.87 2.35
CA LEU A 61 -8.58 27.64 1.57
C LEU A 61 -9.80 27.47 2.50
N PRO A 62 -10.95 28.11 2.22
CA PRO A 62 -12.15 27.94 3.02
C PRO A 62 -12.76 26.53 2.83
N PHE A 63 -13.47 26.06 3.85
CA PHE A 63 -14.14 24.74 3.84
C PHE A 63 -15.09 24.56 2.65
N SER A 64 -15.77 25.62 2.22
CA SER A 64 -16.73 25.61 1.10
C SER A 64 -16.10 25.25 -0.26
N ALA A 65 -14.78 25.34 -0.39
CA ALA A 65 -14.06 24.97 -1.61
C ALA A 65 -13.64 23.49 -1.65
N LEU A 66 -13.87 22.74 -0.57
CA LEU A 66 -13.60 21.31 -0.54
C LEU A 66 -14.63 20.55 -1.37
N GLN A 67 -14.14 19.63 -2.20
CA GLN A 67 -14.97 18.75 -3.00
C GLN A 67 -14.85 17.31 -2.48
N ALA A 68 -16.00 16.67 -2.27
CA ALA A 68 -16.08 15.21 -2.13
C ALA A 68 -15.49 14.56 -3.41
N PRO A 69 -14.94 13.33 -3.37
CA PRO A 69 -15.44 12.19 -2.59
C PRO A 69 -14.50 11.63 -1.51
N PHE A 70 -13.49 12.37 -1.04
CA PHE A 70 -12.45 11.80 -0.18
C PHE A 70 -12.40 12.31 1.28
N PRO A 71 -13.53 12.59 1.96
CA PRO A 71 -13.50 13.18 3.30
C PRO A 71 -12.73 12.33 4.31
N TYR A 72 -12.54 11.03 4.09
CA TYR A 72 -11.91 10.09 5.03
C TYR A 72 -10.38 9.95 4.90
N ARG A 73 -9.75 10.57 3.89
CA ARG A 73 -8.34 10.35 3.52
C ARG A 73 -7.43 11.48 3.97
N LEU A 74 -7.53 11.85 5.25
CA LEU A 74 -6.90 13.06 5.78
C LEU A 74 -5.43 12.90 6.16
N LEU A 75 -4.93 11.69 6.43
CA LEU A 75 -3.58 11.54 6.99
C LEU A 75 -2.49 12.12 6.09
N ILE A 76 -2.52 11.77 4.80
CA ILE A 76 -1.46 12.21 3.86
C ILE A 76 -1.57 13.72 3.58
N PRO A 77 -2.74 14.31 3.28
CA PRO A 77 -2.91 15.75 3.21
C PRO A 77 -2.47 16.49 4.49
N ALA A 78 -2.76 15.95 5.68
CA ALA A 78 -2.37 16.56 6.96
C ALA A 78 -0.85 16.54 7.21
N VAL A 79 -0.18 15.44 6.84
CA VAL A 79 1.29 15.40 6.91
C VAL A 79 1.89 16.37 5.88
N ALA A 80 1.36 16.41 4.65
CA ALA A 80 1.82 17.32 3.62
C ALA A 80 1.60 18.81 3.99
N SER A 81 0.47 19.14 4.63
CA SER A 81 0.17 20.51 5.06
C SER A 81 1.11 20.99 6.16
N ALA A 82 1.55 20.10 7.05
CA ALA A 82 2.47 20.40 8.14
C ALA A 82 3.94 20.57 7.69
N LEU A 83 4.30 20.11 6.49
CA LEU A 83 5.65 20.30 5.94
C LEU A 83 5.85 21.76 5.47
N PRO A 84 7.02 22.35 5.72
CA PRO A 84 7.30 23.72 5.30
C PRO A 84 7.48 23.82 3.77
N GLY A 85 7.15 24.99 3.23
CA GLY A 85 7.35 25.33 1.81
C GLY A 85 6.14 25.09 0.92
N GLU A 86 6.40 25.07 -0.39
CA GLU A 86 5.35 24.91 -1.40
C GLU A 86 4.70 23.53 -1.29
N LEU A 87 3.37 23.51 -1.30
CA LEU A 87 2.60 22.29 -1.06
C LEU A 87 2.80 21.23 -2.16
N HIS A 88 2.94 21.61 -3.43
CA HIS A 88 3.25 20.67 -4.52
C HIS A 88 4.53 19.88 -4.25
N ASN A 89 5.59 20.60 -3.89
CA ASN A 89 6.90 20.01 -3.58
C ASN A 89 6.85 19.17 -2.29
N SER A 90 6.13 19.64 -1.28
CA SER A 90 5.95 18.92 -0.02
C SER A 90 5.22 17.59 -0.22
N PHE A 91 4.17 17.58 -1.04
CA PHE A 91 3.39 16.38 -1.35
C PHE A 91 4.20 15.36 -2.16
N ALA A 92 4.90 15.83 -3.20
CA ALA A 92 5.76 14.98 -4.02
C ALA A 92 6.94 14.40 -3.21
N MET A 93 7.56 15.22 -2.34
CA MET A 93 8.60 14.77 -1.41
C MET A 93 8.08 13.69 -0.46
N LEU A 94 6.90 13.90 0.14
CA LEU A 94 6.28 12.91 1.01
C LEU A 94 6.03 11.59 0.26
N ASN A 95 5.50 11.66 -0.96
CA ASN A 95 5.26 10.47 -1.78
C ASN A 95 6.56 9.74 -2.15
N TRP A 96 7.63 10.48 -2.44
CA TRP A 96 8.96 9.91 -2.70
C TRP A 96 9.49 9.15 -1.48
N LEU A 97 9.40 9.74 -0.29
CA LEU A 97 9.79 9.09 0.96
C LEU A 97 8.97 7.82 1.21
N LEU A 98 7.66 7.88 0.98
CA LEU A 98 6.74 6.74 1.18
C LEU A 98 7.01 5.59 0.22
N VAL A 99 7.25 5.86 -1.07
CA VAL A 99 7.62 4.82 -2.05
C VAL A 99 8.99 4.22 -1.71
N SER A 100 9.96 5.05 -1.35
CA SER A 100 11.30 4.60 -0.91
C SER A 100 11.19 3.64 0.28
N ALA A 101 10.44 4.05 1.31
CA ALA A 101 10.19 3.25 2.51
C ALA A 101 9.47 1.94 2.18
N ALA A 102 8.46 1.97 1.30
CA ALA A 102 7.76 0.77 0.84
C ALA A 102 8.71 -0.23 0.18
N GLY A 103 9.63 0.25 -0.67
CA GLY A 103 10.67 -0.58 -1.29
C GLY A 103 11.60 -1.23 -0.26
N VAL A 104 12.07 -0.47 0.73
CA VAL A 104 12.91 -1.00 1.82
C VAL A 104 12.15 -2.05 2.62
N MET A 105 10.87 -1.80 2.96
CA MET A 105 10.05 -2.75 3.70
C MET A 105 9.77 -4.03 2.93
N MET A 106 9.62 -3.96 1.59
CA MET A 106 9.51 -5.16 0.74
C MET A 106 10.80 -5.97 0.72
N ALA A 107 11.95 -5.32 0.62
CA ALA A 107 13.23 -5.99 0.72
C ALA A 107 13.41 -6.69 2.06
N LEU A 108 13.09 -6.00 3.16
CA LEU A 108 13.12 -6.57 4.50
C LEU A 108 12.12 -7.72 4.66
N THR A 109 10.92 -7.62 4.08
CA THR A 109 9.90 -8.69 4.12
C THR A 109 10.46 -9.98 3.54
N VAL A 110 11.07 -9.90 2.36
CA VAL A 110 11.65 -11.07 1.67
C VAL A 110 12.85 -11.64 2.43
N VAL A 111 13.70 -10.77 2.98
CA VAL A 111 14.82 -11.20 3.82
C VAL A 111 14.33 -11.90 5.10
N ARG A 112 13.24 -11.40 5.72
CA ARG A 112 12.61 -11.97 6.92
C ARG A 112 11.96 -13.33 6.66
N LEU A 113 11.48 -13.57 5.44
CA LEU A 113 10.99 -14.88 5.00
C LEU A 113 12.10 -15.92 4.83
N GLY A 114 13.37 -15.55 5.04
CA GLY A 114 14.52 -16.46 4.96
C GLY A 114 15.16 -16.56 3.58
N TYR A 115 14.70 -15.75 2.60
CA TYR A 115 15.33 -15.70 1.28
C TYR A 115 16.73 -15.06 1.32
N ALA A 116 17.50 -15.27 0.26
CA ALA A 116 18.80 -14.63 0.09
C ALA A 116 18.68 -13.10 -0.01
N ARG A 117 19.68 -12.37 0.51
CA ARG A 117 19.70 -10.90 0.50
C ARG A 117 19.50 -10.30 -0.89
N ARG A 118 20.07 -10.93 -1.93
CA ARG A 118 19.91 -10.55 -3.34
C ARG A 118 18.44 -10.52 -3.77
N LEU A 119 17.64 -11.47 -3.30
CA LEU A 119 16.19 -11.51 -3.58
C LEU A 119 15.43 -10.44 -2.80
N GLY A 120 15.90 -10.07 -1.61
CA GLY A 120 15.42 -8.88 -0.90
C GLY A 120 15.64 -7.61 -1.72
N TYR A 121 16.85 -7.40 -2.26
CA TYR A 121 17.13 -6.25 -3.13
C TYR A 121 16.24 -6.26 -4.36
N LEU A 122 16.05 -7.41 -5.00
CA LEU A 122 15.13 -7.56 -6.13
C LEU A 122 13.69 -7.16 -5.74
N ALA A 123 13.20 -7.57 -4.57
CA ALA A 123 11.86 -7.21 -4.11
C ALA A 123 11.69 -5.69 -3.91
N GLY A 124 12.69 -5.03 -3.33
CA GLY A 124 12.69 -3.58 -3.18
C GLY A 124 12.74 -2.86 -4.53
N VAL A 125 13.56 -3.36 -5.46
CA VAL A 125 13.61 -2.84 -6.84
C VAL A 125 12.29 -3.06 -7.57
N MET A 126 11.66 -4.23 -7.47
CA MET A 126 10.33 -4.48 -8.08
C MET A 126 9.25 -3.54 -7.54
N MET A 127 9.36 -3.15 -6.27
CA MET A 127 8.44 -2.21 -5.65
C MET A 127 8.62 -0.78 -6.18
N VAL A 128 9.87 -0.35 -6.35
CA VAL A 128 10.22 1.02 -6.79
C VAL A 128 10.19 1.15 -8.32
N LEU A 129 10.83 0.24 -9.04
CA LEU A 129 10.88 0.17 -10.50
C LEU A 129 9.59 -0.46 -11.06
N ALA A 130 8.48 0.22 -10.79
CA ALA A 130 7.18 -0.14 -11.27
C ALA A 130 6.58 1.05 -12.00
N VAL A 131 5.80 0.78 -13.06
CA VAL A 131 5.10 1.83 -13.82
C VAL A 131 4.32 2.80 -12.93
N PRO A 132 3.62 2.36 -11.86
CA PRO A 132 2.96 3.27 -10.94
C PRO A 132 3.87 4.27 -10.23
N THR A 133 5.11 3.92 -9.95
CA THR A 133 6.08 4.82 -9.31
C THR A 133 6.45 5.98 -10.23
N TYR A 134 6.55 5.73 -11.53
CA TYR A 134 6.77 6.79 -12.52
C TYR A 134 5.48 7.57 -12.83
N TRP A 135 4.35 6.86 -12.92
CA TRP A 135 3.12 7.42 -13.49
C TRP A 135 2.18 8.07 -12.48
N TYR A 136 2.16 7.59 -11.24
CA TYR A 136 1.20 8.01 -10.22
C TYR A 136 1.84 8.56 -8.96
N ALA A 137 2.94 7.96 -8.48
CA ALA A 137 3.59 8.39 -7.24
C ALA A 137 4.06 9.87 -7.20
N PRO A 138 4.56 10.50 -8.28
CA PRO A 138 5.05 11.87 -8.18
C PRO A 138 3.93 12.90 -8.08
N TYR A 139 2.67 12.47 -8.17
CA TYR A 139 1.50 13.32 -8.15
C TYR A 139 0.93 13.52 -6.75
N LEU A 140 0.06 14.51 -6.59
CA LEU A 140 -0.59 14.82 -5.31
C LEU A 140 -1.70 13.81 -5.00
N VAL A 141 -1.31 12.59 -4.67
CA VAL A 141 -2.22 11.47 -4.39
C VAL A 141 -1.82 10.75 -3.11
N VAL A 142 -2.78 10.09 -2.47
CA VAL A 142 -2.56 9.41 -1.18
C VAL A 142 -2.16 7.93 -1.31
N ASP A 143 -2.13 7.39 -2.54
CA ASP A 143 -1.80 5.98 -2.80
C ASP A 143 -0.43 5.56 -2.27
N PRO A 144 0.66 6.33 -2.44
CA PRO A 144 1.96 6.01 -1.84
C PRO A 144 1.89 5.77 -0.33
N GLY A 145 1.09 6.58 0.38
CA GLY A 145 0.89 6.44 1.81
C GLY A 145 0.20 5.13 2.19
N SER A 146 -0.90 4.81 1.51
CA SER A 146 -1.61 3.55 1.69
C SER A 146 -0.71 2.33 1.39
N ILE A 147 0.06 2.41 0.31
CA ILE A 147 0.95 1.33 -0.14
C ILE A 147 2.12 1.13 0.83
N CYS A 148 2.71 2.23 1.31
CA CYS A 148 3.74 2.19 2.35
C CYS A 148 3.21 1.55 3.64
N ALA A 149 2.02 1.96 4.10
CA ALA A 149 1.41 1.37 5.29
C ALA A 149 1.03 -0.11 5.10
N ARG A 150 0.56 -0.53 3.91
CA ARG A 150 0.37 -1.95 3.56
C ARG A 150 1.69 -2.72 3.56
N ALA A 151 2.78 -2.13 3.08
CA ALA A 151 4.10 -2.73 3.12
C ALA A 151 4.61 -2.91 4.56
N ALA A 152 4.42 -1.92 5.42
CA ALA A 152 4.70 -2.02 6.85
C ALA A 152 3.87 -3.12 7.52
N PHE A 153 2.57 -3.21 7.18
CA PHE A 153 1.67 -4.25 7.66
C PHE A 153 2.18 -5.65 7.30
N VAL A 154 2.51 -5.88 6.03
CA VAL A 154 3.01 -7.20 5.57
C VAL A 154 4.34 -7.54 6.25
N LEU A 155 5.27 -6.59 6.35
CA LEU A 155 6.53 -6.79 7.06
C LEU A 155 6.29 -7.18 8.53
N ALA A 156 5.38 -6.49 9.22
CA ALA A 156 5.07 -6.74 10.61
C ALA A 156 4.41 -8.13 10.83
N VAL A 157 3.48 -8.52 9.95
CA VAL A 157 2.86 -9.85 9.96
C VAL A 157 3.92 -10.94 9.77
N VAL A 158 4.75 -10.81 8.73
CA VAL A 158 5.82 -11.77 8.44
C VAL A 158 6.86 -11.84 9.57
N SER A 159 7.10 -10.71 10.24
CA SER A 159 8.02 -10.62 11.38
C SER A 159 7.40 -11.11 12.71
N GLY A 160 6.13 -11.51 12.71
CA GLY A 160 5.46 -12.00 13.92
C GLY A 160 5.21 -10.89 14.96
N GLN A 161 5.07 -9.64 14.51
CA GLN A 161 4.88 -8.45 15.34
C GLN A 161 3.44 -7.91 15.16
N PRO A 162 2.42 -8.56 15.77
CA PRO A 162 1.03 -8.26 15.49
C PRO A 162 0.60 -6.85 15.94
N TRP A 163 1.24 -6.28 16.94
CA TRP A 163 0.98 -4.91 17.39
C TRP A 163 1.45 -3.88 16.35
N LEU A 164 2.61 -4.08 15.70
CA LEU A 164 3.04 -3.25 14.57
C LEU A 164 2.14 -3.43 13.36
N ALA A 165 1.64 -4.65 13.12
CA ALA A 165 0.66 -4.88 12.07
C ALA A 165 -0.64 -4.10 12.35
N ALA A 166 -1.14 -4.12 13.58
CA ALA A 166 -2.30 -3.33 13.97
C ALA A 166 -2.06 -1.82 13.81
N LEU A 167 -0.92 -1.30 14.28
CA LEU A 167 -0.56 0.11 14.12
C LEU A 167 -0.48 0.50 12.64
N SER A 168 0.16 -0.33 11.81
CA SER A 168 0.24 -0.13 10.37
C SER A 168 -1.13 -0.17 9.71
N GLY A 169 -2.02 -1.04 10.19
CA GLY A 169 -3.42 -1.11 9.73
C GLY A 169 -4.20 0.16 10.06
N ILE A 170 -4.07 0.71 11.27
CA ILE A 170 -4.70 1.98 11.67
C ILE A 170 -4.17 3.13 10.80
N ALA A 171 -2.85 3.24 10.65
CA ALA A 171 -2.24 4.26 9.79
C ALA A 171 -2.68 4.10 8.33
N ALA A 172 -2.77 2.87 7.83
CA ALA A 172 -3.28 2.58 6.51
C ALA A 172 -4.75 3.02 6.37
N THR A 173 -5.61 2.76 7.37
CA THR A 173 -7.01 3.21 7.37
C THR A 173 -7.12 4.73 7.35
N ALA A 174 -6.26 5.43 8.08
CA ALA A 174 -6.23 6.89 8.09
C ALA A 174 -5.73 7.49 6.76
N ALA A 175 -4.88 6.77 6.02
CA ALA A 175 -4.49 7.15 4.66
C ALA A 175 -5.59 6.85 3.64
N ARG A 176 -6.21 5.65 3.71
CA ARG A 176 -7.32 5.20 2.88
C ARG A 176 -8.24 4.27 3.66
N GLU A 177 -9.52 4.60 3.70
CA GLU A 177 -10.55 3.94 4.51
C GLU A 177 -10.65 2.43 4.27
N GLU A 178 -10.47 1.98 3.03
CA GLU A 178 -10.58 0.58 2.66
C GLU A 178 -9.55 -0.32 3.36
N ASN A 179 -8.47 0.25 3.89
CA ASN A 179 -7.43 -0.47 4.61
C ASN A 179 -7.90 -0.95 5.99
N ILE A 180 -9.08 -0.54 6.46
CA ILE A 180 -9.70 -1.16 7.64
C ILE A 180 -9.84 -2.69 7.49
N LEU A 181 -9.92 -3.18 6.26
CA LEU A 181 -9.93 -4.60 5.94
C LEU A 181 -8.65 -5.33 6.40
N LEU A 182 -7.50 -4.64 6.50
CA LEU A 182 -6.28 -5.20 7.08
C LEU A 182 -6.49 -5.59 8.55
N LEU A 183 -7.17 -4.73 9.32
CA LEU A 183 -7.48 -4.97 10.74
C LEU A 183 -8.54 -6.04 10.92
N VAL A 184 -9.57 -6.04 10.05
CA VAL A 184 -10.59 -7.10 10.01
C VAL A 184 -9.92 -8.44 9.76
N TRP A 185 -9.03 -8.52 8.77
CA TRP A 185 -8.26 -9.72 8.49
C TRP A 185 -7.38 -10.12 9.66
N LEU A 186 -6.66 -9.18 10.29
CA LEU A 186 -5.77 -9.45 11.42
C LEU A 186 -6.54 -10.11 12.60
N LEU A 187 -7.75 -9.61 12.87
CA LEU A 187 -8.64 -10.19 13.90
C LEU A 187 -9.24 -11.54 13.45
N ALA A 188 -9.78 -11.62 12.24
CA ALA A 188 -10.44 -12.82 11.72
C ALA A 188 -9.47 -14.00 11.57
N ALA A 189 -8.26 -13.74 11.07
CA ALA A 189 -7.19 -14.71 10.96
C ALA A 189 -6.52 -15.02 12.32
N ARG A 190 -6.99 -14.41 13.42
CA ARG A 190 -6.48 -14.57 14.80
C ARG A 190 -4.97 -14.32 14.91
N GLN A 191 -4.51 -13.30 14.21
CA GLN A 191 -3.10 -12.85 14.22
C GLN A 191 -2.78 -11.97 15.42
N ILE A 192 -3.80 -11.35 15.97
CA ILE A 192 -3.72 -10.54 17.18
C ILE A 192 -4.74 -11.07 18.20
N GLY A 193 -4.47 -10.86 19.49
CA GLY A 193 -5.45 -11.15 20.53
C GLY A 193 -6.75 -10.38 20.30
N TRP A 194 -7.90 -11.01 20.53
CA TRP A 194 -9.21 -10.46 20.16
C TRP A 194 -9.47 -9.06 20.76
N ARG A 195 -9.04 -8.82 22.01
CA ARG A 195 -9.16 -7.51 22.68
C ARG A 195 -8.40 -6.42 21.93
N ALA A 196 -7.14 -6.68 21.62
CA ALA A 196 -6.29 -5.72 20.92
C ALA A 196 -6.74 -5.52 19.46
N GLY A 197 -7.19 -6.58 18.78
CA GLY A 197 -7.75 -6.48 17.44
C GLY A 197 -9.05 -5.65 17.41
N LEU A 198 -9.97 -5.89 18.35
CA LEU A 198 -11.17 -5.07 18.49
C LEU A 198 -10.84 -3.62 18.85
N ALA A 199 -9.89 -3.38 19.77
CA ALA A 199 -9.45 -2.03 20.10
C ALA A 199 -8.90 -1.28 18.88
N ALA A 200 -8.10 -1.96 18.04
CA ALA A 200 -7.59 -1.37 16.80
C ALA A 200 -8.73 -1.06 15.80
N LEU A 201 -9.71 -1.95 15.65
CA LEU A 201 -10.89 -1.71 14.81
C LEU A 201 -11.74 -0.55 15.32
N VAL A 202 -11.97 -0.48 16.63
CA VAL A 202 -12.71 0.62 17.26
C VAL A 202 -11.97 1.94 17.04
N LEU A 203 -10.65 1.96 17.21
CA LEU A 203 -9.85 3.16 16.98
C LEU A 203 -9.91 3.61 15.51
N ALA A 204 -9.77 2.67 14.57
CA ALA A 204 -9.88 2.95 13.14
C ALA A 204 -11.28 3.42 12.74
N GLY A 205 -12.33 2.78 13.27
CA GLY A 205 -13.72 3.18 13.05
C GLY A 205 -14.03 4.55 13.65
N ALA A 206 -13.58 4.80 14.88
CA ALA A 206 -13.73 6.09 15.56
C ALA A 206 -13.04 7.21 14.78
N TRP A 207 -11.85 6.95 14.22
CA TRP A 207 -11.19 7.89 13.31
C TRP A 207 -12.06 8.20 12.08
N LEU A 208 -12.55 7.18 11.36
CA LEU A 208 -13.40 7.39 10.18
C LEU A 208 -14.66 8.21 10.50
N LEU A 209 -15.30 7.93 11.64
CA LEU A 209 -16.47 8.67 12.11
C LEU A 209 -16.13 10.11 12.52
N ALA A 210 -15.04 10.31 13.26
CA ALA A 210 -14.59 11.64 13.68
C ALA A 210 -14.27 12.52 12.47
N VAL A 211 -13.60 11.95 11.47
CA VAL A 211 -13.30 12.64 10.22
C VAL A 211 -14.59 13.05 9.49
N ARG A 212 -15.57 12.14 9.41
CA ARG A 212 -16.82 12.37 8.68
C ARG A 212 -17.78 13.33 9.35
N TRP A 213 -17.88 13.26 10.68
CA TRP A 213 -18.93 13.96 11.42
C TRP A 213 -18.43 15.18 12.18
N TRP A 214 -17.12 15.28 12.44
CA TRP A 214 -16.57 16.38 13.23
C TRP A 214 -15.54 17.20 12.45
N LEU A 215 -14.58 16.58 11.76
CA LEU A 215 -13.53 17.33 11.06
C LEU A 215 -13.98 17.87 9.70
N VAL A 216 -14.71 17.05 8.93
CA VAL A 216 -15.16 17.37 7.57
C VAL A 216 -16.68 17.24 7.45
N ALA A 217 -17.38 17.82 8.43
CA ALA A 217 -18.83 17.77 8.53
C ALA A 217 -19.50 18.58 7.39
N GLY A 218 -20.55 18.01 6.77
CA GLY A 218 -21.36 18.75 5.79
C GLY A 218 -20.96 18.57 4.32
N LEU A 219 -19.88 17.84 4.00
CA LEU A 219 -19.62 17.46 2.61
C LEU A 219 -20.64 16.41 2.11
N PRO A 220 -21.19 16.58 0.89
CA PRO A 220 -22.18 15.66 0.34
C PRO A 220 -21.64 14.23 0.33
N SER A 221 -22.50 13.27 0.67
CA SER A 221 -22.15 11.85 0.53
C SER A 221 -22.04 11.49 -0.94
N TYR A 222 -20.84 11.14 -1.38
CA TYR A 222 -20.63 10.57 -2.70
C TYR A 222 -20.66 9.05 -2.59
N VAL A 223 -21.55 8.40 -3.34
CA VAL A 223 -21.64 6.95 -3.41
C VAL A 223 -21.20 6.52 -4.80
N TRP A 224 -20.08 5.82 -4.88
CA TRP A 224 -19.64 5.15 -6.10
C TRP A 224 -20.65 4.06 -6.46
N LYS A 225 -21.30 4.20 -7.61
CA LYS A 225 -22.28 3.20 -8.07
C LYS A 225 -21.60 2.31 -9.12
N PRO A 226 -21.52 0.98 -8.90
CA PRO A 226 -21.02 0.07 -9.92
C PRO A 226 -21.84 0.21 -11.20
N SER A 227 -21.17 0.32 -12.34
CA SER A 227 -21.82 0.41 -13.65
C SER A 227 -21.07 -0.40 -14.69
N MET A 228 -21.77 -1.33 -15.32
CA MET A 228 -21.23 -2.09 -16.46
C MET A 228 -20.89 -1.18 -17.65
N GLN A 229 -21.49 0.00 -17.74
CA GLN A 229 -21.16 0.97 -18.79
C GLN A 229 -19.72 1.47 -18.68
N HIS A 230 -19.19 1.68 -17.46
CA HIS A 230 -17.79 2.07 -17.25
C HIS A 230 -16.82 0.96 -17.67
N VAL A 231 -17.18 -0.29 -17.40
CA VAL A 231 -16.40 -1.45 -17.83
C VAL A 231 -16.36 -1.53 -19.36
N ILE A 232 -17.52 -1.41 -20.01
CA ILE A 232 -17.63 -1.44 -21.48
C ILE A 232 -16.87 -0.28 -22.11
N TYR A 233 -17.01 0.93 -21.57
CA TYR A 233 -16.29 2.12 -22.04
C TYR A 233 -14.78 1.91 -21.95
N THR A 234 -14.29 1.40 -20.82
CA THR A 234 -12.85 1.15 -20.63
C THR A 234 -12.33 0.09 -21.59
N LEU A 235 -13.07 -1.01 -21.77
CA LEU A 235 -12.68 -2.11 -22.66
C LEU A 235 -12.73 -1.73 -24.15
N ARG A 236 -13.64 -0.85 -24.56
CA ARG A 236 -13.84 -0.50 -25.97
C ARG A 236 -13.11 0.77 -26.42
N GLY A 237 -12.83 1.71 -25.50
CA GLY A 237 -12.42 3.06 -25.87
C GLY A 237 -11.20 3.62 -25.12
N ASP A 238 -10.89 3.15 -23.91
CA ASP A 238 -9.81 3.74 -23.11
C ASP A 238 -8.53 2.89 -23.12
N TRP A 239 -7.83 2.94 -24.26
CA TRP A 239 -6.58 2.21 -24.44
C TRP A 239 -5.50 2.61 -23.43
N ARG A 240 -5.50 3.87 -22.93
CA ARG A 240 -4.50 4.35 -21.96
C ARG A 240 -4.66 3.64 -20.62
N SER A 241 -5.91 3.47 -20.18
CA SER A 241 -6.26 2.68 -19.00
C SER A 241 -5.85 1.21 -19.13
N LEU A 242 -6.12 0.61 -20.29
CA LEU A 242 -5.73 -0.78 -20.57
C LEU A 242 -4.21 -0.96 -20.60
N VAL A 243 -3.48 -0.05 -21.25
CA VAL A 243 -2.01 -0.06 -21.25
C VAL A 243 -1.46 0.11 -19.85
N SER A 244 -2.00 1.04 -19.06
CA SER A 244 -1.61 1.21 -17.65
C SER A 244 -1.85 -0.08 -16.85
N LEU A 245 -3.02 -0.72 -17.01
CA LEU A 245 -3.34 -1.97 -16.34
C LEU A 245 -2.36 -3.09 -16.74
N VAL A 246 -2.11 -3.27 -18.04
CA VAL A 246 -1.17 -4.28 -18.55
C VAL A 246 0.24 -4.02 -18.05
N LEU A 247 0.71 -2.78 -18.05
CA LEU A 247 2.04 -2.44 -17.58
C LEU A 247 2.20 -2.65 -16.06
N CYS A 248 1.15 -2.41 -15.27
CA CYS A 248 1.17 -2.65 -13.82
C CYS A 248 0.99 -4.14 -13.48
N ALA A 249 0.17 -4.87 -14.23
CA ALA A 249 -0.05 -6.30 -13.99
C ALA A 249 1.07 -7.18 -14.57
N GLY A 250 1.60 -6.83 -15.74
CA GLY A 250 2.25 -7.75 -16.68
C GLY A 250 3.49 -8.48 -16.16
N ILE A 251 4.15 -7.99 -15.12
CA ILE A 251 5.31 -8.64 -14.50
C ILE A 251 4.94 -9.20 -13.12
N VAL A 252 4.54 -8.32 -12.20
CA VAL A 252 4.35 -8.68 -10.79
C VAL A 252 3.23 -9.70 -10.61
N LEU A 253 2.11 -9.55 -11.32
CA LEU A 253 0.95 -10.43 -11.14
C LEU A 253 1.20 -11.85 -11.69
N PRO A 254 1.66 -12.06 -12.94
CA PRO A 254 1.98 -13.41 -13.42
C PRO A 254 3.05 -14.11 -12.57
N MET A 255 4.10 -13.40 -12.17
CA MET A 255 5.12 -13.96 -11.29
C MET A 255 4.54 -14.35 -9.93
N ALA A 256 3.70 -13.49 -9.33
CA ALA A 256 3.04 -13.81 -8.08
C ALA A 256 2.14 -15.05 -8.19
N LEU A 257 1.32 -15.16 -9.23
CA LEU A 257 0.45 -16.32 -9.46
C LEU A 257 1.26 -17.61 -9.65
N TYR A 258 2.37 -17.55 -10.40
CA TYR A 258 3.28 -18.68 -10.56
C TYR A 258 4.03 -19.06 -9.27
N GLY A 259 4.30 -18.09 -8.41
CA GLY A 259 5.01 -18.27 -7.14
C GLY A 259 4.11 -18.70 -5.97
N MET A 260 2.82 -18.36 -5.99
CA MET A 260 1.83 -18.74 -4.97
C MET A 260 1.81 -20.24 -4.59
N PRO A 261 1.87 -21.20 -5.54
CA PRO A 261 1.93 -22.62 -5.19
C PRO A 261 3.32 -23.06 -4.67
N ARG A 262 4.37 -22.26 -4.87
CA ARG A 262 5.74 -22.53 -4.42
C ARG A 262 6.10 -21.87 -3.10
N ALA A 263 5.30 -20.87 -2.69
CA ALA A 263 5.62 -20.02 -1.57
C ALA A 263 5.67 -20.79 -0.24
N PRO A 264 6.62 -20.42 0.66
CA PRO A 264 6.72 -21.01 1.99
C PRO A 264 5.41 -20.88 2.76
N ARG A 265 5.22 -21.76 3.75
CA ARG A 265 4.00 -21.79 4.58
C ARG A 265 3.71 -20.44 5.25
N GLN A 266 4.75 -19.69 5.59
CA GLN A 266 4.66 -18.35 6.18
C GLN A 266 3.93 -17.32 5.29
N LEU A 267 3.94 -17.51 3.96
CA LEU A 267 3.27 -16.63 3.02
C LEU A 267 1.80 -17.00 2.77
N GLN A 268 1.37 -18.22 3.12
CA GLN A 268 0.02 -18.70 2.81
C GLN A 268 -1.10 -17.79 3.35
N PRO A 269 -0.99 -17.22 4.57
CA PRO A 269 -2.02 -16.33 5.09
C PRO A 269 -2.18 -15.05 4.25
N LEU A 270 -1.12 -14.57 3.59
CA LEU A 270 -1.21 -13.42 2.69
C LEU A 270 -2.10 -13.69 1.47
N LYS A 271 -2.40 -14.95 1.12
CA LYS A 271 -3.38 -15.26 0.06
C LYS A 271 -4.79 -14.80 0.44
N SER A 272 -5.22 -15.12 1.66
CA SER A 272 -6.53 -14.69 2.17
C SER A 272 -6.61 -13.17 2.32
N LEU A 273 -5.51 -12.54 2.74
CA LEU A 273 -5.40 -11.09 2.79
C LEU A 273 -5.47 -10.47 1.39
N LEU A 274 -4.77 -11.05 0.41
CA LEU A 274 -4.77 -10.59 -0.98
C LEU A 274 -6.16 -10.66 -1.59
N ILE A 275 -6.89 -11.75 -1.36
CA ILE A 275 -8.28 -11.90 -1.82
C ILE A 275 -9.16 -10.81 -1.22
N LEU A 276 -9.07 -10.59 0.10
CA LEU A 276 -9.83 -9.55 0.77
C LEU A 276 -9.48 -8.14 0.25
N MET A 277 -8.18 -7.85 0.09
CA MET A 277 -7.69 -6.55 -0.36
C MET A 277 -7.86 -6.33 -1.87
N ALA A 278 -8.20 -7.36 -2.63
CA ALA A 278 -8.60 -7.22 -4.04
C ALA A 278 -10.04 -6.68 -4.17
N LEU A 279 -10.89 -6.79 -3.13
CA LEU A 279 -12.28 -6.33 -3.21
C LEU A 279 -12.39 -4.81 -3.42
N PRO A 280 -11.70 -3.93 -2.64
CA PRO A 280 -11.78 -2.49 -2.86
C PRO A 280 -11.36 -2.03 -4.28
N PRO A 281 -10.20 -2.46 -4.83
CA PRO A 281 -9.81 -2.03 -6.16
C PRO A 281 -10.68 -2.65 -7.26
N LEU A 282 -11.26 -3.84 -7.07
CA LEU A 282 -12.29 -4.37 -7.98
C LEU A 282 -13.58 -3.54 -7.95
N TYR A 283 -14.03 -3.15 -6.77
CA TYR A 283 -15.18 -2.24 -6.62
C TYR A 283 -14.91 -0.88 -7.27
N ALA A 284 -13.71 -0.32 -7.09
CA ALA A 284 -13.30 0.92 -7.74
C ALA A 284 -13.24 0.77 -9.27
N ALA A 285 -12.74 -0.36 -9.77
CA ALA A 285 -12.72 -0.68 -11.20
C ALA A 285 -14.13 -0.74 -11.82
N LEU A 286 -15.11 -1.24 -11.07
CA LEU A 286 -16.52 -1.29 -11.51
C LEU A 286 -17.25 0.06 -11.41
N SER A 287 -16.78 0.97 -10.57
CA SER A 287 -17.52 2.18 -10.21
C SER A 287 -16.91 3.47 -10.75
N VAL A 288 -15.62 3.49 -11.06
CA VAL A 288 -14.88 4.69 -11.47
C VAL A 288 -14.21 4.45 -12.82
N ARG A 289 -13.14 3.66 -12.80
CA ARG A 289 -12.23 3.46 -13.92
C ARG A 289 -11.34 2.26 -13.65
N ILE A 290 -11.06 1.48 -14.69
CA ILE A 290 -10.11 0.38 -14.62
C ILE A 290 -8.73 0.90 -14.97
N GLU A 291 -7.86 1.11 -13.98
CA GLU A 291 -6.49 1.58 -14.23
C GLU A 291 -5.44 0.83 -13.40
N GLY A 292 -4.16 1.01 -13.74
CA GLY A 292 -3.04 0.31 -13.09
C GLY A 292 -2.92 0.50 -11.57
N ARG A 293 -3.47 1.59 -11.01
CA ARG A 293 -3.51 1.85 -9.54
C ARG A 293 -4.19 0.72 -8.76
N VAL A 294 -5.19 0.07 -9.38
CA VAL A 294 -5.89 -1.11 -8.83
C VAL A 294 -4.88 -2.18 -8.42
N VAL A 295 -3.95 -2.52 -9.31
CA VAL A 295 -2.96 -3.58 -9.10
C VAL A 295 -1.83 -3.11 -8.20
N TRP A 296 -1.38 -1.86 -8.35
CA TRP A 296 -0.31 -1.28 -7.54
C TRP A 296 -0.60 -1.38 -6.04
N SER A 297 -1.86 -1.14 -5.67
CA SER A 297 -2.33 -1.24 -4.28
C SER A 297 -2.12 -2.63 -3.66
N LEU A 298 -2.01 -3.68 -4.48
CA LEU A 298 -1.83 -5.08 -4.07
C LEU A 298 -0.36 -5.51 -4.04
N TYR A 299 0.56 -4.69 -4.55
CA TYR A 299 1.98 -5.03 -4.64
C TYR A 299 2.60 -5.50 -3.32
N PRO A 300 2.31 -4.87 -2.15
CA PRO A 300 2.84 -5.34 -0.87
C PRO A 300 2.53 -6.81 -0.56
N MET A 301 1.41 -7.34 -1.07
CA MET A 301 1.02 -8.73 -0.92
C MET A 301 1.49 -9.61 -2.09
N LEU A 302 1.59 -9.05 -3.31
CA LEU A 302 1.97 -9.80 -4.52
C LEU A 302 3.49 -10.05 -4.62
N ILE A 303 4.32 -9.05 -4.31
CA ILE A 303 5.78 -9.12 -4.50
C ILE A 303 6.41 -10.30 -3.75
N PRO A 304 6.06 -10.62 -2.49
CA PRO A 304 6.61 -11.79 -1.82
C PRO A 304 6.35 -13.10 -2.57
N PHE A 305 5.17 -13.25 -3.19
CA PHE A 305 4.88 -14.40 -4.05
C PHE A 305 5.66 -14.35 -5.36
N ALA A 306 5.84 -13.17 -5.96
CA ALA A 306 6.63 -13.02 -7.18
C ALA A 306 8.10 -13.43 -6.97
N ILE A 307 8.67 -13.14 -5.80
CA ILE A 307 10.01 -13.64 -5.43
C ILE A 307 10.01 -15.17 -5.24
N ALA A 308 8.97 -15.74 -4.65
CA ALA A 308 8.88 -17.20 -4.53
C ALA A 308 8.90 -17.91 -5.90
N ALA A 309 8.43 -17.26 -6.97
CA ALA A 309 8.49 -17.78 -8.33
C ALA A 309 9.93 -17.89 -8.89
N THR A 310 10.86 -17.05 -8.42
CA THR A 310 12.26 -17.06 -8.90
C THR A 310 13.14 -18.08 -8.19
N VAL A 311 12.58 -18.84 -7.24
CA VAL A 311 13.34 -19.79 -6.41
C VAL A 311 12.83 -21.21 -6.64
N PRO A 312 13.71 -22.19 -6.93
CA PRO A 312 13.31 -23.60 -7.05
C PRO A 312 12.62 -24.10 -5.78
N ARG A 313 11.60 -24.96 -5.91
CA ARG A 313 10.77 -25.43 -4.78
C ARG A 313 11.58 -26.04 -3.64
N PHE A 314 12.65 -26.77 -3.95
CA PHE A 314 13.50 -27.43 -2.96
C PHE A 314 14.45 -26.46 -2.22
N LEU A 315 14.62 -25.24 -2.73
CA LEU A 315 15.39 -24.16 -2.08
C LEU A 315 14.49 -23.15 -1.35
N GLN A 316 13.19 -23.39 -1.29
CA GLN A 316 12.27 -22.53 -0.56
C GLN A 316 12.58 -22.59 0.94
N PRO A 317 12.51 -21.46 1.66
CA PRO A 317 12.68 -21.44 3.11
C PRO A 317 11.71 -22.42 3.78
N GLN A 318 12.26 -23.40 4.49
CA GLN A 318 11.48 -24.36 5.27
C GLN A 318 11.17 -23.74 6.65
N PRO A 319 9.94 -23.82 7.15
CA PRO A 319 9.67 -23.45 8.54
C PRO A 319 10.45 -24.39 9.46
N SER A 320 11.23 -23.85 10.39
CA SER A 320 11.84 -24.65 11.45
C SER A 320 10.72 -25.33 12.24
N ARG A 321 10.80 -26.67 12.33
CA ARG A 321 9.88 -27.49 13.12
C ARG A 321 9.99 -27.14 14.60
#